data_AF-A0A258MYG3-F1
#
_entry.id   AF-A0A258MYG3-F1
#
_cell.length_a   1.000
_cell.length_b   1.000
_cell.length_c   1.000
_cell.angle_alpha   90.00
_cell.angle_beta   90.00
_cell.angle_gamma   90.00
#
_symmetry.space_group_name_H-M   'P 1'
#
loop_
_entity.id
_entity.type
_entity.pdbx_description
1 polymer ?
#
loop_
_entity_poly.entity_id
_entity_poly.type
_entity_poly.pdbx_seq_one_letter_code
_entity_poly.pdbx_strand_id
1 'polypeptide(L)'
;MYRKVLALALLAASAMPAAAQVKMQWASSNSDTGATLTFGVPETDEAIISFTCDKGKEMVLVSSYIGSKGLKAEETARIVLTAGKVKKELPGRAIANEENGAVDVE
;
A
#
# COMPACT_ATOMS: atom_id res chain seq x y z
N MET A 1 48.79 -14.82 -6.75
CA MET A 1 48.06 -13.53 -6.69
C MET A 1 46.58 -13.64 -7.08
N TYR A 2 46.21 -14.38 -8.13
CA TYR A 2 44.81 -14.51 -8.61
C TYR A 2 43.77 -14.98 -7.59
N ARG A 3 44.11 -15.92 -6.69
CA ARG A 3 43.17 -16.42 -5.66
C ARG A 3 42.69 -15.35 -4.69
N LYS A 4 43.52 -14.35 -4.37
CA LYS A 4 43.15 -13.27 -3.44
C LYS A 4 42.25 -12.23 -4.10
N VAL A 5 42.45 -11.99 -5.40
CA VAL A 5 41.60 -11.09 -6.21
C VAL A 5 40.20 -11.69 -6.40
N LEU A 6 40.11 -13.00 -6.64
CA LEU A 6 38.83 -13.70 -6.78
C LEU A 6 38.01 -13.68 -5.49
N ALA A 7 38.64 -13.86 -4.33
CA ALA A 7 37.97 -13.80 -3.03
C ALA A 7 37.43 -12.39 -2.70
N LEU A 8 38.17 -11.34 -3.06
CA LEU A 8 37.71 -9.95 -2.87
C LEU A 8 36.52 -9.61 -3.78
N ALA A 9 36.52 -10.11 -5.02
CA ALA A 9 35.41 -9.92 -5.97
C ALA A 9 34.13 -10.67 -5.51
N LEU A 10 34.27 -11.87 -4.94
CA LEU A 10 33.15 -12.63 -4.38
C LEU A 10 32.56 -11.96 -3.13
N LEU A 11 33.38 -11.35 -2.27
CA LEU A 11 32.87 -10.57 -1.13
C LEU A 11 32.14 -9.31 -1.58
N ALA A 12 32.66 -8.59 -2.57
CA ALA A 12 32.00 -7.41 -3.14
C ALA A 12 30.66 -7.74 -3.82
N ALA A 13 30.54 -8.92 -4.45
CA ALA A 13 29.29 -9.40 -5.04
C ALA A 13 28.23 -9.77 -4.00
N SER A 14 28.64 -10.25 -2.81
CA SER A 14 27.70 -10.60 -1.73
C SER A 14 27.07 -9.40 -1.01
N ALA A 15 27.60 -8.18 -1.20
CA ALA A 15 27.07 -6.96 -0.57
C ALA A 15 25.93 -6.30 -1.35
N MET A 16 25.58 -6.79 -2.55
CA MET A 16 24.67 -6.09 -3.46
C MET A 16 23.14 -6.27 -3.25
N PRO A 17 22.58 -7.21 -2.46
CA PRO A 17 21.12 -7.29 -2.33
C PRO A 17 20.54 -6.50 -1.15
N ALA A 18 21.17 -5.40 -0.72
CA ALA A 18 20.61 -4.55 0.35
C ALA A 18 19.65 -3.46 -0.17
N ALA A 19 19.68 -3.13 -1.46
CA ALA A 19 18.88 -2.03 -2.06
C ALA A 19 17.50 -2.46 -2.61
N ALA A 20 17.18 -3.76 -2.61
CA ALA A 20 15.93 -4.28 -3.17
C ALA A 20 14.92 -4.70 -2.09
N GLN A 21 15.01 -4.15 -0.88
CA GLN A 21 13.99 -4.38 0.14
C GLN A 21 12.74 -3.59 -0.23
N VAL A 22 11.92 -4.21 -1.07
CA VAL A 22 10.55 -3.80 -1.42
C VAL A 22 9.75 -3.73 -0.13
N LYS A 23 9.82 -2.58 0.55
CA LYS A 23 9.23 -2.38 1.88
C LYS A 23 8.05 -1.44 1.76
N MET A 24 6.97 -1.82 2.42
CA MET A 24 5.82 -0.94 2.60
C MET A 24 6.26 0.36 3.25
N GLN A 25 5.90 1.47 2.61
CA GLN A 25 6.15 2.80 3.13
C GLN A 25 4.97 3.72 2.84
N TRP A 26 4.94 4.83 3.58
CA TRP A 26 4.01 5.91 3.31
C TRP A 26 4.57 6.77 2.18
N ALA A 27 3.75 7.00 1.16
CA ALA A 27 4.04 7.91 0.06
C ALA A 27 2.88 8.88 -0.11
N SER A 28 3.20 10.15 -0.31
CA SER A 28 2.21 11.19 -0.62
C SER A 28 2.40 11.67 -2.04
N SER A 29 1.31 11.83 -2.77
CA SER A 29 1.26 12.49 -4.07
C SER A 29 0.25 13.63 -4.02
N ASN A 30 0.49 14.67 -4.82
CA ASN A 30 -0.40 15.81 -4.95
C ASN A 30 -0.51 16.21 -6.41
N SER A 31 -1.68 16.73 -6.78
CA SER A 31 -2.00 17.20 -8.13
C SER A 31 -2.90 18.44 -8.04
N ASP A 32 -3.28 19.00 -9.18
CA ASP A 32 -4.25 20.09 -9.25
C ASP A 32 -5.65 19.67 -8.78
N THR A 33 -5.93 18.35 -8.77
CA THR A 33 -7.22 17.77 -8.41
C THR A 33 -7.30 17.35 -6.95
N GLY A 34 -6.19 17.24 -6.24
CA GLY A 34 -6.20 16.75 -4.85
C GLY A 34 -4.85 16.28 -4.33
N ALA A 35 -4.89 15.52 -3.24
CA ALA A 35 -3.74 14.85 -2.66
C ALA A 35 -4.12 13.45 -2.18
N THR A 36 -3.18 12.53 -2.30
CA THR A 36 -3.33 11.13 -1.87
C THR A 36 -2.17 10.74 -0.98
N LEU A 37 -2.46 10.07 0.14
CA LEU A 37 -1.49 9.41 1.00
C LEU A 37 -1.73 7.90 0.92
N THR A 38 -0.73 7.15 0.49
CA THR A 38 -0.82 5.70 0.30
C THR A 38 0.20 4.99 1.17
N PHE A 39 -0.21 3.88 1.80
CA PHE A 39 0.72 2.92 2.40
C PHE A 39 0.82 1.71 1.49
N GLY A 40 1.97 1.54 0.86
CA GLY A 40 2.19 0.54 -0.17
C GLY A 40 3.65 0.37 -0.52
N VAL A 41 3.90 -0.46 -1.52
CA VAL A 41 5.20 -0.63 -2.15
C VAL A 41 5.36 0.40 -3.27
N PRO A 42 6.42 1.21 -3.27
CA PRO A 42 6.65 2.17 -4.35
C PRO A 42 6.83 1.49 -5.70
N GLU A 43 6.42 2.18 -6.76
CA GLU A 43 6.60 1.73 -8.15
C GLU A 43 5.91 0.39 -8.47
N THR A 44 4.93 0.00 -7.65
CA THR A 44 4.08 -1.17 -7.86
C THR A 44 2.64 -0.82 -7.53
N ASP A 45 1.71 -1.69 -7.93
CA ASP A 45 0.29 -1.56 -7.59
C ASP A 45 -0.05 -2.18 -6.20
N GLU A 46 0.96 -2.65 -5.45
CA GLU A 46 0.75 -3.20 -4.11
C GLU A 46 0.56 -2.09 -3.08
N ALA A 47 -0.70 -1.86 -2.69
CA ALA A 47 -1.06 -0.97 -1.58
C ALA A 47 -1.90 -1.72 -0.54
N ILE A 48 -1.92 -1.21 0.69
CA ILE A 48 -2.79 -1.69 1.77
C ILE A 48 -3.93 -0.70 2.02
N ILE A 49 -3.62 0.59 1.99
CA ILE A 49 -4.57 1.65 2.28
C ILE A 49 -4.17 2.94 1.58
N SER A 50 -5.17 3.70 1.13
CA SER A 50 -4.99 5.07 0.66
C SER A 50 -5.98 6.02 1.32
N PHE A 51 -5.58 7.29 1.41
CA PHE A 51 -6.39 8.42 1.87
C PHE A 51 -6.35 9.48 0.77
N THR A 52 -7.47 9.74 0.13
CA THR A 52 -7.57 10.70 -0.98
C THR A 52 -8.44 11.87 -0.62
N CYS A 53 -7.91 13.07 -0.82
CA CYS A 53 -8.61 14.33 -0.65
C CYS A 53 -8.72 15.01 -2.01
N ASP A 54 -9.93 15.08 -2.54
CA ASP A 54 -10.19 15.83 -3.78
C ASP A 54 -10.44 17.30 -3.48
N LYS A 55 -9.88 18.18 -4.31
CA LYS A 55 -10.07 19.62 -4.21
C LYS A 55 -11.56 19.97 -4.31
N GLY A 56 -12.03 20.73 -3.33
CA GLY A 56 -13.44 21.15 -3.25
C GLY A 56 -14.37 20.13 -2.58
N LYS A 57 -13.86 18.97 -2.14
CA LYS A 57 -14.58 18.06 -1.26
C LYS A 57 -14.14 18.25 0.19
N GLU A 58 -15.08 18.21 1.12
CA GLU A 58 -14.79 18.27 2.57
C GLU A 58 -14.40 16.90 3.15
N MET A 59 -14.60 15.84 2.37
CA MET A 59 -14.44 14.45 2.80
C MET A 59 -13.14 13.84 2.25
N VAL A 60 -12.48 13.04 3.09
CA VAL A 60 -11.37 12.17 2.69
C VAL A 60 -11.93 10.79 2.36
N LEU A 61 -11.68 10.32 1.15
CA LEU A 61 -11.95 8.94 0.75
C LEU A 61 -10.87 8.04 1.34
N VAL A 62 -11.28 6.93 1.95
CA VAL A 62 -10.36 5.94 2.51
C VAL A 62 -10.59 4.62 1.80
N SER A 63 -9.60 4.15 1.05
CA SER A 63 -9.69 2.87 0.33
C SER A 63 -8.79 1.84 0.99
N SER A 64 -9.31 0.66 1.28
CA SER A 64 -8.59 -0.47 1.89
C SER A 64 -8.49 -1.63 0.90
N TYR A 65 -7.26 -2.03 0.58
CA TYR A 65 -6.92 -3.04 -0.43
C TYR A 65 -6.49 -4.40 0.16
N ILE A 66 -6.78 -4.63 1.45
CA ILE A 66 -6.33 -5.83 2.17
C ILE A 66 -7.00 -7.12 1.65
N GLY A 67 -8.01 -7.02 0.77
CA GLY A 67 -8.67 -8.16 0.18
C GLY A 67 -9.43 -8.97 1.22
N SER A 68 -10.63 -8.53 1.54
CA SER A 68 -11.46 -9.20 2.54
C SER A 68 -12.10 -10.47 1.97
N LYS A 69 -11.60 -11.65 2.35
CA LYS A 69 -12.10 -12.95 1.85
C LYS A 69 -13.55 -13.29 2.23
N GLY A 70 -14.19 -12.46 3.04
CA GLY A 70 -15.55 -12.67 3.55
C GLY A 70 -16.57 -11.62 3.13
N LEU A 71 -16.16 -10.58 2.38
CA LEU A 71 -17.12 -9.61 1.84
C LEU A 71 -17.55 -10.03 0.44
N LYS A 72 -18.82 -9.78 0.11
CA LYS A 72 -19.29 -9.82 -1.26
C LYS A 72 -19.31 -8.41 -1.82
N ALA A 73 -19.04 -8.29 -3.12
CA ALA A 73 -19.16 -7.02 -3.82
C ALA A 73 -20.55 -6.39 -3.61
N GLU A 74 -20.58 -5.06 -3.55
CA GLU A 74 -21.76 -4.21 -3.33
C GLU A 74 -22.41 -4.32 -1.94
N GLU A 75 -21.92 -5.18 -1.04
CA GLU A 75 -22.39 -5.21 0.35
C GLU A 75 -21.91 -3.98 1.12
N THR A 76 -22.72 -3.54 2.09
CA THR A 76 -22.28 -2.53 3.07
C THR A 76 -21.13 -3.10 3.87
N ALA A 77 -20.04 -2.34 3.95
CA ALA A 77 -18.83 -2.72 4.64
C ALA A 77 -18.38 -1.60 5.57
N ARG A 78 -17.34 -1.86 6.36
CA ARG A 78 -16.70 -0.84 7.17
C ARG A 78 -15.19 -1.04 7.20
N ILE A 79 -14.47 0.06 7.16
CA ILE A 79 -13.02 0.08 7.41
C ILE A 79 -12.82 0.34 8.89
N VAL A 80 -12.01 -0.50 9.54
CA VAL A 80 -11.65 -0.34 10.95
C VAL A 80 -10.17 0.01 11.04
N LEU A 81 -9.88 1.29 11.31
CA LEU A 81 -8.52 1.78 11.50
C LEU A 81 -8.15 1.73 12.98
N THR A 82 -7.01 1.12 13.30
CA THR A 82 -6.50 1.06 14.67
C THR A 82 -5.06 1.56 14.71
N ALA A 83 -4.79 2.52 15.59
CA ALA A 83 -3.46 3.08 15.82
C ALA A 83 -3.21 3.20 17.33
N GLY A 84 -2.43 2.26 17.88
CA GLY A 84 -2.23 2.16 19.34
C GLY A 84 -3.57 1.92 20.05
N LYS A 85 -4.04 2.92 20.82
CA LYS A 85 -5.32 2.86 21.55
C LYS A 85 -6.49 3.52 20.79
N VAL A 86 -6.22 4.16 19.66
CA VAL A 86 -7.25 4.83 18.85
C VAL A 86 -7.85 3.81 17.90
N LYS A 87 -9.17 3.71 17.88
CA LYS A 87 -9.95 2.93 16.92
C LYS A 87 -10.95 3.85 16.24
N LYS A 88 -11.02 3.80 14.92
CA LYS A 88 -12.01 4.52 14.12
C LYS A 88 -12.67 3.56 13.14
N GLU A 89 -14.00 3.62 13.08
CA GLU A 89 -14.79 2.89 12.09
C GLU A 89 -15.29 3.88 11.05
N LEU A 90 -15.13 3.52 9.78
CA LEU A 90 -15.57 4.29 8.63
C LEU A 90 -16.57 3.44 7.86
N PRO A 91 -17.80 3.92 7.61
CA PRO A 91 -18.73 3.22 6.75
C PRO A 91 -18.20 3.23 5.32
N GLY A 92 -18.45 2.15 4.58
CA GLY A 92 -18.03 2.03 3.19
C GLY A 92 -18.84 0.96 2.46
N ARG A 93 -18.41 0.66 1.25
CA ARG A 93 -18.99 -0.38 0.41
C ARG A 93 -17.90 -1.31 -0.09
N ALA A 94 -18.23 -2.59 -0.14
CA ALA A 94 -17.38 -3.61 -0.71
C ALA A 94 -17.32 -3.46 -2.24
N ILE A 95 -16.12 -3.34 -2.81
CA ILE A 95 -15.91 -3.20 -4.25
C ILE A 95 -15.10 -4.40 -4.74
N ALA A 96 -15.57 -5.05 -5.80
CA ALA A 96 -14.83 -6.14 -6.43
C ALA A 96 -13.56 -5.60 -7.08
N ASN A 97 -12.43 -6.21 -6.77
CA ASN A 97 -11.18 -5.97 -7.48
C ASN A 97 -11.07 -7.01 -8.61
N GLU A 98 -11.30 -6.56 -9.86
CA GLU A 98 -11.33 -7.46 -11.02
C GLU A 98 -9.95 -8.04 -11.37
N GLU A 99 -8.87 -7.45 -10.87
CA GLU A 99 -7.50 -7.84 -11.20
C GLU A 99 -7.03 -9.05 -10.38
N ASN A 100 -7.39 -9.10 -9.09
CA ASN A 100 -6.93 -10.14 -8.16
C ASN A 100 -8.07 -10.99 -7.56
N GLY A 101 -9.33 -10.69 -7.90
CA GLY A 101 -10.51 -11.40 -7.40
C GLY A 101 -10.79 -11.16 -5.91
N ALA A 102 -10.11 -10.19 -5.29
CA ALA A 102 -10.35 -9.79 -3.91
C ALA A 102 -11.49 -8.76 -3.83
N VAL A 103 -11.88 -8.41 -2.60
CA VAL A 103 -12.90 -7.40 -2.32
C VAL A 103 -12.31 -6.33 -1.43
N ASP A 104 -12.24 -5.13 -1.98
CA ASP A 104 -11.74 -3.91 -1.36
C ASP A 104 -12.90 -3.15 -0.70
N VAL A 105 -12.58 -2.15 0.12
CA VAL A 105 -13.60 -1.32 0.78
C VAL A 105 -13.25 0.15 0.61
N GLU A 106 -14.24 0.94 0.19
CA GLU A 106 -14.16 2.40 0.02
C GLU A 106 -15.35 3.13 0.65
#